data_AF-A0A6B2E5Q3-F1
#
_entry.id   AF-A0A6B2E5Q3-F1
#
_cell.length_a   1.000
_cell.length_b   1.000
_cell.length_c   1.000
_cell.angle_alpha   90.00
_cell.angle_beta   90.00
_cell.angle_gamma   90.00
#
_symmetry.space_group_name_H-M   'P 1'
#
loop_
_entity.id
_entity.type
_entity.pdbx_description
1 polymer ?
#
loop_
_entity_poly.entity_id
_entity_poly.type
_entity_poly.pdbx_seq_one_letter_code
_entity_poly.pdbx_strand_id
1 'polypeptide(L)'
;MVQDGNLPLIIDGARTTRASVAELPKELTEALRTGEFHHALRLAIAYRGLSLARLRAHLALRGVQIGQSTLSYWQRGLRQPEVPKALPAVRALESVLQLPADALVVLIGPRLVRRGHQPAASFHDLRSGDMGSIVEDLLAELGAYPSSNHYNADLELLSVHDTITFDAEHRQVSLRTRLVTRARRHGPDRYLTVYNGDPGCRIDDVELITDEGCRVGRMRRNPDADTMATELLFDRKLAEGDIHVFCFEVRDDSGSASPGYYRMLRDRCASYLVQLRFDRNALPARCTRQVRARDDALPVVAEELACDMGGVSSAFFSDAGPGLAGVAVEWN
;
A
#
# COMPACT_ATOMS: atom_id res chain seq x y z
N MET A 1 66.52 -0.68 -51.65
CA MET A 1 65.55 0.40 -51.43
C MET A 1 64.80 0.07 -50.14
N VAL A 2 64.77 1.03 -49.23
CA VAL A 2 64.48 0.95 -47.78
C VAL A 2 63.07 1.51 -47.50
N GLN A 3 62.36 0.90 -46.52
CA GLN A 3 61.22 1.36 -45.64
C GLN A 3 60.06 2.20 -46.24
N ASP A 4 58.79 2.21 -45.81
CA ASP A 4 58.02 2.00 -44.56
C ASP A 4 56.69 1.28 -44.94
N GLY A 5 55.92 0.54 -44.13
CA GLY A 5 55.45 0.74 -42.76
C GLY A 5 53.91 0.95 -42.78
N ASN A 6 53.10 -0.10 -42.57
CA ASN A 6 51.74 0.03 -42.00
C ASN A 6 51.19 -1.33 -41.52
N LEU A 7 50.86 -1.42 -40.23
CA LEU A 7 50.19 -2.55 -39.57
C LEU A 7 48.69 -2.59 -39.90
N PRO A 8 48.04 -3.76 -40.01
CA PRO A 8 46.60 -3.87 -39.79
C PRO A 8 46.28 -4.35 -38.37
N LEU A 9 45.69 -3.41 -37.62
CA LEU A 9 44.56 -3.51 -36.70
C LEU A 9 44.22 -4.88 -36.08
N ILE A 10 44.46 -4.93 -34.77
CA ILE A 10 43.75 -5.76 -33.78
C ILE A 10 42.24 -5.51 -33.91
N ILE A 11 41.46 -6.54 -34.21
CA ILE A 11 40.01 -6.55 -33.97
C ILE A 11 39.75 -7.45 -32.77
N ASP A 12 39.54 -6.79 -31.64
CA ASP A 12 39.14 -7.37 -30.38
C ASP A 12 37.62 -7.20 -30.19
N GLY A 13 37.01 -8.13 -29.46
CA GLY A 13 35.72 -7.93 -28.80
C GLY A 13 34.45 -8.37 -29.55
N ALA A 14 34.12 -9.65 -29.43
CA ALA A 14 32.75 -10.13 -29.58
C ALA A 14 31.82 -9.40 -28.57
N ARG A 15 31.06 -8.43 -29.07
CA ARG A 15 29.99 -7.78 -28.30
C ARG A 15 28.90 -8.80 -28.03
N THR A 16 28.78 -9.18 -26.76
CA THR A 16 27.57 -9.82 -26.24
C THR A 16 26.45 -8.79 -26.30
N THR A 17 25.57 -8.90 -27.29
CA THR A 17 24.44 -7.99 -27.47
C THR A 17 23.50 -8.13 -26.28
N ARG A 18 23.51 -7.12 -25.42
CA ARG A 18 22.56 -6.93 -24.32
C ARG A 18 21.20 -6.69 -24.99
N ALA A 19 20.27 -7.65 -24.88
CA ALA A 19 18.92 -7.48 -25.41
C ALA A 19 18.29 -6.23 -24.78
N SER A 20 18.00 -5.23 -25.62
CA SER A 20 17.23 -4.07 -25.21
C SER A 20 15.79 -4.51 -24.91
N VAL A 21 15.11 -3.82 -23.99
CA VAL A 21 13.73 -4.11 -23.54
C VAL A 21 12.70 -4.17 -24.70
N ALA A 22 13.08 -3.75 -25.91
CA ALA A 22 12.22 -3.63 -27.10
C ALA A 22 11.80 -4.95 -27.78
N GLU A 23 12.34 -6.12 -27.42
CA GLU A 23 12.00 -7.41 -28.08
C GLU A 23 11.18 -8.40 -27.21
N LEU A 24 10.82 -8.04 -25.98
CA LEU A 24 9.99 -8.92 -25.14
C LEU A 24 8.50 -8.78 -25.51
N PRO A 25 7.72 -9.89 -25.52
CA PRO A 25 6.27 -9.81 -25.71
C PRO A 25 5.63 -8.83 -24.74
N LYS A 26 4.66 -8.05 -25.21
CA LYS A 26 3.99 -7.00 -24.42
C LYS A 26 3.50 -7.50 -23.06
N GLU A 27 2.91 -8.68 -23.02
CA GLU A 27 2.41 -9.33 -21.80
C GLU A 27 3.55 -9.62 -20.80
N LEU A 28 4.70 -10.09 -21.27
CA LEU A 28 5.87 -10.32 -20.43
C LEU A 28 6.48 -9.00 -19.94
N THR A 29 6.53 -7.98 -20.80
CA THR A 29 7.01 -6.64 -20.44
C THR A 29 6.15 -6.01 -19.35
N GLU A 30 4.82 -6.14 -19.46
CA GLU A 30 3.88 -5.64 -18.45
C GLU A 30 4.00 -6.42 -17.13
N ALA A 31 4.10 -7.75 -17.19
CA ALA A 31 4.31 -8.59 -16.01
C ALA A 31 5.65 -8.29 -15.30
N LEU A 32 6.71 -7.96 -16.05
CA LEU A 32 8.00 -7.57 -15.48
C LEU A 32 8.01 -6.18 -14.84
N ARG A 33 7.04 -5.32 -15.18
CA ARG A 33 6.96 -3.94 -14.66
C ARG A 33 6.10 -3.85 -13.40
N THR A 34 4.95 -4.53 -13.37
CA THR A 34 3.94 -4.38 -12.30
C THR A 34 3.31 -5.69 -11.83
N GLY A 35 3.75 -6.84 -12.35
CA GLY A 35 3.17 -8.13 -12.03
C GLY A 35 3.76 -8.83 -10.81
N GLU A 36 3.08 -9.86 -10.32
CA GLU A 36 3.64 -10.73 -9.28
C GLU A 36 4.82 -11.56 -9.79
N PHE A 37 5.85 -11.78 -8.96
CA PHE A 37 7.06 -12.53 -9.32
C PHE A 37 6.76 -13.89 -9.98
N HIS A 38 5.83 -14.67 -9.41
CA HIS A 38 5.51 -16.01 -9.93
C HIS A 38 4.86 -15.96 -11.33
N HIS A 39 4.09 -14.90 -11.61
CA HIS A 39 3.47 -14.69 -12.90
C HIS A 39 4.51 -14.30 -13.95
N ALA A 40 5.38 -13.33 -13.64
CA ALA A 40 6.49 -12.94 -14.50
C ALA A 40 7.47 -14.10 -14.76
N LEU A 41 7.81 -14.89 -13.73
CA LEU A 41 8.67 -16.07 -13.86
C LEU A 41 8.06 -17.13 -14.78
N ARG A 42 6.76 -17.39 -14.64
CA ARG A 42 6.05 -18.36 -15.50
C ARG A 42 6.03 -17.92 -16.96
N LEU A 43 5.76 -16.65 -17.23
CA LEU A 43 5.79 -16.08 -18.59
C LEU A 43 7.21 -16.10 -19.17
N ALA A 44 8.22 -15.75 -18.39
CA ALA A 44 9.61 -15.78 -18.83
C ALA A 44 10.11 -17.20 -19.16
N ILE A 45 9.74 -18.20 -18.35
CA ILE A 45 10.07 -19.62 -18.61
C ILE A 45 9.38 -20.10 -19.89
N ALA A 46 8.10 -19.76 -20.07
CA ALA A 46 7.33 -20.11 -21.26
C ALA A 46 7.93 -19.47 -22.52
N TYR A 47 8.26 -18.18 -22.45
CA TYR A 47 8.90 -17.45 -23.55
C TYR A 47 10.25 -18.06 -23.97
N ARG A 48 11.03 -18.53 -23.00
CA ARG A 48 12.32 -19.19 -23.27
C ARG A 48 12.21 -20.67 -23.67
N GLY A 49 11.01 -21.26 -23.61
CA GLY A 49 10.80 -22.66 -23.97
C GLY A 49 11.56 -23.67 -23.09
N LEU A 50 11.88 -23.30 -21.84
CA LEU A 50 12.66 -24.14 -20.93
C LEU A 50 11.76 -24.98 -20.03
N SER A 51 12.06 -26.28 -19.91
CA SER A 51 11.50 -27.08 -18.81
C SER A 51 12.20 -26.76 -17.50
N LEU A 52 11.56 -27.00 -16.36
CA LEU A 52 12.18 -26.76 -15.04
C LEU A 52 13.47 -27.58 -14.84
N ALA A 53 13.53 -28.79 -15.40
CA ALA A 53 14.74 -29.62 -15.37
C ALA A 53 15.90 -28.98 -16.14
N ARG A 54 15.63 -28.43 -17.34
CA ARG A 54 16.63 -27.70 -18.14
C ARG A 54 17.04 -26.39 -17.47
N LEU A 55 16.10 -25.66 -16.89
CA LEU A 55 16.38 -24.44 -16.12
C LEU A 55 17.32 -24.73 -14.95
N ARG A 56 17.05 -25.80 -14.19
CA ARG A 56 17.92 -26.26 -13.10
C ARG A 56 19.34 -26.61 -13.58
N ALA A 57 19.47 -27.30 -14.71
CA ALA A 57 20.78 -27.63 -15.28
C ALA A 57 21.60 -26.37 -15.65
N HIS A 58 20.95 -25.37 -16.26
CA HIS A 58 21.61 -24.10 -16.61
C HIS A 58 22.01 -23.26 -15.38
N LEU A 59 21.23 -23.33 -14.30
CA LEU A 59 21.58 -22.70 -13.02
C LEU A 59 22.77 -23.41 -12.36
N ALA A 60 22.80 -24.75 -12.38
CA ALA A 60 23.90 -25.53 -11.82
C ALA A 60 25.24 -25.24 -12.52
N LEU A 61 25.24 -25.07 -13.85
CA LEU A 61 26.42 -24.64 -14.61
C LEU A 61 26.94 -23.25 -14.20
N ARG A 62 26.11 -22.43 -13.56
CA ARG A 62 26.47 -21.11 -13.02
C ARG A 62 26.76 -21.14 -11.52
N GLY A 63 26.95 -22.32 -10.94
CA GLY A 63 27.24 -22.50 -9.52
C GLY A 63 26.02 -22.34 -8.60
N VAL A 64 24.80 -22.23 -9.15
CA VAL A 64 23.57 -22.06 -8.38
C VAL A 64 22.82 -23.39 -8.28
N GLN A 65 22.82 -23.97 -7.07
CA GLN A 65 22.10 -25.23 -6.79
C GLN A 65 20.71 -24.93 -6.21
N ILE A 66 19.65 -25.19 -6.99
CA ILE A 66 18.25 -25.06 -6.56
C ILE A 66 17.49 -26.34 -6.91
N GLY A 67 16.65 -26.82 -6.00
CA GLY A 67 15.79 -27.98 -6.25
C GLY A 67 14.71 -27.69 -7.31
N GLN A 68 14.38 -28.68 -8.13
CA GLN A 68 13.30 -28.57 -9.11
C GLN A 68 11.94 -28.28 -8.44
N SER A 69 11.73 -28.80 -7.23
CA SER A 69 10.56 -28.51 -6.39
C SER A 69 10.48 -27.04 -5.99
N THR A 70 11.60 -26.41 -5.61
CA THR A 70 11.68 -24.98 -5.31
C THR A 70 11.30 -24.13 -6.52
N LEU A 71 11.85 -24.44 -7.70
CA LEU A 71 11.49 -23.75 -8.94
C LEU A 71 10.00 -23.91 -9.29
N SER A 72 9.45 -25.11 -9.05
CA SER A 72 8.02 -25.36 -9.26
C SER A 72 7.14 -24.57 -8.28
N TYR A 73 7.52 -24.49 -7.00
CA TYR A 73 6.81 -23.67 -6.01
C TYR A 73 6.86 -22.18 -6.34
N TRP A 74 8.01 -21.68 -6.80
CA TRP A 74 8.18 -20.31 -7.27
C TRP A 74 7.33 -19.99 -8.49
N GLN A 75 7.28 -20.88 -9.48
CA GLN A 75 6.47 -20.69 -10.68
C GLN A 75 4.96 -20.68 -10.38
N ARG A 76 4.52 -21.49 -9.41
CA ARG A 76 3.11 -21.59 -9.00
C ARG A 76 2.67 -20.54 -7.98
N GLY A 77 3.59 -19.71 -7.49
CA GLY A 77 3.30 -18.73 -6.43
C GLY A 77 3.08 -19.34 -5.04
N LEU A 78 3.36 -20.64 -4.85
CA LEU A 78 3.20 -21.35 -3.58
C LEU A 78 4.31 -21.01 -2.57
N ARG A 79 5.47 -20.56 -3.06
CA ARG A 79 6.55 -19.97 -2.27
C ARG A 79 7.21 -18.86 -3.08
N GLN A 80 7.82 -17.90 -2.41
CA GLN A 80 8.62 -16.87 -3.06
C GLN A 80 10.11 -17.00 -2.72
N PRO A 81 11.01 -16.42 -3.54
CA PRO A 81 12.44 -16.36 -3.23
C PRO A 81 12.71 -15.51 -1.98
N GLU A 82 13.34 -16.09 -0.97
CA GLU A 82 13.69 -15.39 0.28
C GLU A 82 15.01 -14.61 0.12
N VAL A 83 14.92 -13.28 0.11
CA VAL A 83 16.06 -12.35 0.06
C VAL A 83 16.68 -12.20 1.46
N PRO A 84 18.02 -12.11 1.62
CA PRO A 84 19.05 -11.98 0.58
C PRO A 84 19.52 -13.32 0.00
N LYS A 85 19.22 -14.45 0.64
CA LYS A 85 19.76 -15.77 0.29
C LYS A 85 19.44 -16.19 -1.16
N ALA A 86 18.27 -15.80 -1.66
CA ALA A 86 17.82 -16.14 -3.00
C ALA A 86 18.25 -15.13 -4.09
N LEU A 87 18.90 -14.00 -3.76
CA LEU A 87 19.33 -13.02 -4.78
C LEU A 87 20.29 -13.61 -5.83
N PRO A 88 21.33 -14.39 -5.46
CA PRO A 88 22.20 -15.00 -6.46
C PRO A 88 21.44 -15.95 -7.39
N ALA A 89 20.47 -16.66 -6.83
CA ALA A 89 19.60 -17.58 -7.56
C ALA A 89 18.70 -16.86 -8.56
N VAL A 90 18.12 -15.73 -8.16
CA VAL A 90 17.22 -14.92 -8.99
C VAL A 90 17.98 -14.21 -10.11
N ARG A 91 19.16 -13.65 -9.83
CA ARG A 91 20.02 -13.06 -10.88
C ARG A 91 20.50 -14.10 -11.88
N ALA A 92 20.79 -15.31 -11.41
CA ALA A 92 21.09 -16.44 -12.30
C ALA A 92 19.87 -16.83 -13.14
N LEU A 93 18.64 -16.77 -12.59
CA LEU A 93 17.41 -16.97 -13.36
C LEU A 93 17.26 -15.92 -14.46
N GLU A 94 17.43 -14.63 -14.16
CA GLU A 94 17.38 -13.55 -15.17
C GLU A 94 18.39 -13.80 -16.31
N SER A 95 19.61 -14.20 -15.95
CA SER A 95 20.66 -14.52 -16.92
C SER A 95 20.32 -15.74 -17.78
N VAL A 96 19.81 -16.81 -17.18
CA VAL A 96 19.39 -18.02 -17.92
C VAL A 96 18.17 -17.72 -18.79
N LEU A 97 17.27 -16.86 -18.30
CA LEU A 97 16.04 -16.45 -18.98
C LEU A 97 16.23 -15.27 -19.93
N GLN A 98 17.45 -14.72 -20.06
CA GLN A 98 17.78 -13.58 -20.94
C GLN A 98 16.86 -12.37 -20.69
N LEU A 99 16.52 -12.14 -19.43
CA LEU A 99 15.77 -10.97 -19.01
C LEU A 99 16.72 -9.79 -18.78
N PRO A 100 16.20 -8.54 -18.81
CA PRO A 100 16.96 -7.39 -18.33
C PRO A 100 17.46 -7.63 -16.90
N ALA A 101 18.62 -7.08 -16.59
CA ALA A 101 19.19 -7.18 -15.25
C ALA A 101 18.22 -6.61 -14.21
N ASP A 102 18.08 -7.30 -13.10
CA ASP A 102 17.20 -6.97 -11.98
C ASP A 102 15.69 -6.95 -12.32
N ALA A 103 15.26 -7.42 -13.51
CA ALA A 103 13.85 -7.44 -13.91
C ALA A 103 12.96 -8.36 -13.04
N LEU A 104 13.50 -9.47 -12.53
CA LEU A 104 12.84 -10.32 -11.53
C LEU A 104 13.20 -9.90 -10.11
N VAL A 105 14.42 -9.39 -9.88
CA VAL A 105 14.86 -8.88 -8.57
C VAL A 105 13.96 -7.75 -8.08
N VAL A 106 13.54 -6.83 -8.96
CA VAL A 106 12.62 -5.73 -8.61
C VAL A 106 11.24 -6.25 -8.21
N LEU A 107 10.75 -7.34 -8.82
CA LEU A 107 9.47 -7.97 -8.47
C LEU A 107 9.49 -8.76 -7.16
N ILE A 108 10.66 -9.26 -6.78
CA ILE A 108 10.88 -9.81 -5.44
C ILE A 108 11.06 -8.66 -4.46
N GLY A 109 11.58 -7.52 -4.95
CA GLY A 109 11.93 -6.33 -4.21
C GLY A 109 12.83 -6.63 -3.02
N PRO A 110 13.20 -5.61 -2.23
CA PRO A 110 13.12 -5.82 -0.80
C PRO A 110 11.63 -5.95 -0.47
N ARG A 111 10.99 -7.10 -0.71
CA ARG A 111 9.98 -7.52 0.26
C ARG A 111 10.76 -7.56 1.54
N LEU A 112 10.46 -6.57 2.38
CA LEU A 112 10.84 -6.52 3.78
C LEU A 112 11.00 -7.97 4.20
N VAL A 113 12.26 -8.35 4.46
CA VAL A 113 12.54 -9.27 5.54
C VAL A 113 11.44 -9.00 6.56
N ARG A 114 10.76 -10.01 7.09
CA ARG A 114 10.17 -9.87 8.42
C ARG A 114 11.33 -9.51 9.37
N ARG A 115 11.93 -8.32 9.22
CA ARG A 115 12.44 -7.48 10.27
C ARG A 115 11.28 -7.55 11.23
N GLY A 116 11.56 -8.00 12.45
CA GLY A 116 10.56 -7.96 13.51
C GLY A 116 9.79 -6.66 13.36
N HIS A 117 8.46 -6.78 13.42
CA HIS A 117 7.48 -5.70 13.26
C HIS A 117 8.13 -4.36 13.62
N GLN A 118 8.43 -3.54 12.60
CA GLN A 118 8.81 -2.16 12.89
C GLN A 118 7.59 -1.56 13.58
N PRO A 119 7.77 -0.86 14.72
CA PRO A 119 6.65 -0.24 15.39
C PRO A 119 5.92 0.67 14.39
N ALA A 120 4.60 0.67 14.46
CA ALA A 120 3.79 1.60 13.68
C ALA A 120 4.30 3.03 13.89
N ALA A 121 4.29 3.84 12.82
CA ALA A 121 4.67 5.25 12.90
C ALA A 121 3.85 5.94 13.99
N SER A 122 4.48 6.83 14.75
CA SER A 122 3.77 7.58 15.78
C SER A 122 2.83 8.60 15.12
N PHE A 123 1.81 9.07 15.84
CA PHE A 123 0.97 10.15 15.32
C PHE A 123 1.78 11.44 15.12
N HIS A 124 2.79 11.69 15.97
CA HIS A 124 3.71 12.81 15.86
C HIS A 124 4.59 12.76 14.59
N ASP A 125 4.87 11.58 14.04
CA ASP A 125 5.64 11.48 12.79
C ASP A 125 4.81 11.83 11.55
N LEU A 126 3.49 11.64 11.62
CA LEU A 126 2.57 11.77 10.49
C LEU A 126 1.72 13.04 10.52
N ARG A 127 1.60 13.68 11.69
CA ARG A 127 0.89 14.94 11.91
C ARG A 127 1.85 16.07 12.23
N SER A 128 1.58 17.24 11.66
CA SER A 128 2.30 18.46 12.01
C SER A 128 1.60 19.23 13.14
N GLY A 129 2.40 20.04 13.84
CA GLY A 129 1.93 20.83 14.98
C GLY A 129 1.49 19.97 16.16
N ASP A 130 0.55 20.49 16.96
CA ASP A 130 0.11 19.87 18.21
C ASP A 130 -0.89 18.72 18.01
N MET A 131 -1.34 18.48 16.77
CA MET A 131 -2.33 17.44 16.45
C MET A 131 -1.87 16.04 16.83
N GLY A 132 -0.56 15.74 16.71
CA GLY A 132 0.00 14.47 17.16
C GLY A 132 -0.24 14.25 18.65
N SER A 133 0.09 15.25 19.47
CA SER A 133 -0.08 15.22 20.93
C SER A 133 -1.54 15.12 21.35
N ILE A 134 -2.42 15.91 20.72
CA ILE A 134 -3.86 15.90 21.01
C ILE A 134 -4.46 14.50 20.78
N VAL A 135 -4.06 13.85 19.68
CA VAL A 135 -4.50 12.47 19.41
C VAL A 135 -3.94 11.51 20.45
N GLU A 136 -2.68 11.64 20.83
CA GLU A 136 -2.08 10.79 21.87
C GLU A 136 -2.78 10.94 23.24
N ASP A 137 -3.13 12.17 23.63
CA ASP A 137 -3.86 12.46 24.87
C ASP A 137 -5.25 11.84 24.85
N LEU A 138 -6.02 12.05 23.77
CA LEU A 138 -7.34 11.43 23.60
C LEU A 138 -7.27 9.89 23.67
N LEU A 139 -6.26 9.29 23.03
CA LEU A 139 -6.07 7.85 23.08
C LEU A 139 -5.63 7.39 24.48
N ALA A 140 -4.78 8.14 25.18
CA ALA A 140 -4.37 7.86 26.55
C ALA A 140 -5.55 7.92 27.53
N GLU A 141 -6.50 8.85 27.35
CA GLU A 141 -7.74 8.91 28.11
C GLU A 141 -8.67 7.71 27.88
N LEU A 142 -8.62 7.11 26.69
CA LEU A 142 -9.25 5.82 26.45
C LEU A 142 -8.53 4.70 27.19
N GLY A 143 -7.24 4.84 27.54
CA GLY A 143 -6.52 3.90 28.41
C GLY A 143 -6.48 2.46 27.88
N ALA A 144 -6.58 2.28 26.56
CA ALA A 144 -6.65 0.95 25.95
C ALA A 144 -5.26 0.28 25.84
N TYR A 145 -4.17 1.05 25.85
CA TYR A 145 -2.80 0.53 25.76
C TYR A 145 -1.82 1.30 26.66
N PRO A 146 -0.72 0.67 27.12
CA PRO A 146 0.28 1.32 27.99
C PRO A 146 1.11 2.41 27.29
N SER A 147 1.17 2.41 25.95
CA SER A 147 1.84 3.46 25.17
C SER A 147 1.21 3.66 23.79
N SER A 148 1.32 4.88 23.27
CA SER A 148 0.68 5.33 22.03
C SER A 148 1.09 4.56 20.77
N ASN A 149 2.30 4.03 20.76
CA ASN A 149 2.82 3.23 19.64
C ASN A 149 2.17 1.84 19.53
N HIS A 150 1.45 1.38 20.55
CA HIS A 150 0.79 0.06 20.52
C HIS A 150 -0.66 0.10 20.02
N TYR A 151 -1.27 1.28 19.88
CA TYR A 151 -2.63 1.39 19.36
C TYR A 151 -2.74 0.75 17.98
N ASN A 152 -3.61 -0.27 17.86
CA ASN A 152 -3.81 -1.12 16.68
C ASN A 152 -2.56 -1.85 16.16
N ALA A 153 -1.40 -1.80 16.84
CA ALA A 153 -0.16 -2.39 16.34
C ALA A 153 -0.25 -3.91 16.13
N ASP A 154 -1.17 -4.55 16.84
CA ASP A 154 -1.43 -5.99 16.77
C ASP A 154 -2.38 -6.40 15.66
N LEU A 155 -2.89 -5.42 14.91
CA LEU A 155 -3.79 -5.64 13.78
C LEU A 155 -3.05 -5.21 12.52
N GLU A 156 -2.84 -6.17 11.63
CA GLU A 156 -2.36 -5.91 10.28
C GLU A 156 -3.55 -5.48 9.40
N LEU A 157 -3.44 -4.35 8.73
CA LEU A 157 -4.43 -3.88 7.76
C LEU A 157 -4.24 -4.60 6.41
N LEU A 158 -5.18 -5.48 6.08
CA LEU A 158 -5.18 -6.19 4.79
C LEU A 158 -5.94 -5.42 3.73
N SER A 159 -7.09 -4.87 4.10
CA SER A 159 -7.91 -4.07 3.20
C SER A 159 -8.63 -2.97 3.94
N VAL A 160 -8.71 -1.80 3.32
CA VAL A 160 -9.56 -0.69 3.73
C VAL A 160 -10.35 -0.23 2.52
N HIS A 161 -11.66 -0.06 2.70
CA HIS A 161 -12.53 0.60 1.74
C HIS A 161 -13.23 1.77 2.44
N ASP A 162 -12.87 2.98 2.04
CA ASP A 162 -13.53 4.20 2.48
C ASP A 162 -14.48 4.72 1.39
N THR A 163 -15.69 5.09 1.80
CA THR A 163 -16.68 5.77 0.95
C THR A 163 -17.08 7.07 1.61
N ILE A 164 -16.79 8.17 0.95
CA ILE A 164 -16.99 9.52 1.45
C ILE A 164 -18.10 10.14 0.62
N THR A 165 -19.09 10.77 1.26
CA THR A 165 -20.21 11.41 0.58
C THR A 165 -20.18 12.91 0.82
N PHE A 166 -20.34 13.68 -0.25
CA PHE A 166 -20.44 15.14 -0.23
C PHE A 166 -21.85 15.58 -0.60
N ASP A 167 -22.34 16.63 0.05
CA ASP A 167 -23.62 17.26 -0.28
C ASP A 167 -23.49 18.37 -1.34
N ALA A 168 -24.61 19.04 -1.62
CA ALA A 168 -24.68 20.11 -2.60
C ALA A 168 -23.92 21.38 -2.17
N GLU A 169 -23.59 21.51 -0.89
CA GLU A 169 -22.80 22.60 -0.31
C GLU A 169 -21.31 22.23 -0.21
N HIS A 170 -20.88 21.13 -0.83
CA HIS A 170 -19.51 20.62 -0.85
C HIS A 170 -19.00 20.12 0.51
N ARG A 171 -19.88 19.89 1.48
CA ARG A 171 -19.52 19.41 2.82
C ARG A 171 -19.40 17.90 2.81
N GLN A 172 -18.44 17.36 3.55
CA GLN A 172 -18.35 15.91 3.77
C GLN A 172 -19.41 15.47 4.79
N VAL A 173 -20.53 14.91 4.34
CA VAL A 173 -21.64 14.52 5.22
C VAL A 173 -21.52 13.12 5.83
N SER A 174 -20.73 12.24 5.22
CA SER A 174 -20.55 10.87 5.69
C SER A 174 -19.21 10.27 5.25
N LEU A 175 -18.56 9.56 6.16
CA LEU A 175 -17.40 8.70 5.93
C LEU A 175 -17.76 7.29 6.38
N ARG A 176 -17.99 6.38 5.44
CA ARG A 176 -18.18 4.95 5.73
C ARG A 176 -16.88 4.19 5.48
N THR A 177 -16.41 3.47 6.48
CA THR A 177 -15.19 2.65 6.41
C THR A 177 -15.52 1.19 6.63
N ARG A 178 -14.99 0.33 5.75
CA ARG A 178 -14.93 -1.12 5.92
C ARG A 178 -13.48 -1.58 5.99
N LEU A 179 -13.12 -2.32 7.04
CA LEU A 179 -11.76 -2.83 7.22
C LEU A 179 -11.73 -4.35 7.23
N VAL A 180 -10.66 -4.91 6.66
CA VAL A 180 -10.25 -6.30 6.84
C VAL A 180 -8.89 -6.29 7.54
N THR A 181 -8.84 -6.88 8.72
CA THR A 181 -7.64 -6.96 9.54
C THR A 181 -7.23 -8.39 9.79
N ARG A 182 -5.94 -8.59 10.07
CA ARG A 182 -5.39 -9.86 10.59
C ARG A 182 -4.72 -9.63 11.93
N ALA A 183 -5.10 -10.40 12.93
CA ALA A 183 -4.44 -10.35 14.22
C ALA A 183 -3.00 -10.89 14.11
N ARG A 184 -2.01 -10.07 14.48
CA ARG A 184 -0.58 -10.44 14.50
C ARG A 184 -0.22 -11.32 15.69
N ARG A 185 -1.01 -11.25 16.76
CA ARG A 185 -0.88 -12.05 17.98
C ARG A 185 -2.26 -12.25 18.59
N HIS A 186 -2.38 -13.24 19.47
CA HIS A 186 -3.58 -13.41 20.27
C HIS A 186 -3.82 -12.21 21.19
N GLY A 187 -5.07 -11.75 21.27
CA GLY A 187 -5.49 -10.76 22.27
C GLY A 187 -6.27 -9.53 21.77
N PRO A 188 -6.08 -9.01 20.54
CA PRO A 188 -6.85 -7.86 20.07
C PRO A 188 -8.35 -8.11 20.18
N ASP A 189 -9.06 -7.20 20.82
CA ASP A 189 -10.52 -7.23 20.99
C ASP A 189 -11.17 -5.92 20.59
N ARG A 190 -10.40 -5.00 20.01
CA ARG A 190 -10.87 -3.69 19.59
C ARG A 190 -9.97 -3.08 18.52
N TYR A 191 -10.50 -2.04 17.88
CA TYR A 191 -9.78 -1.14 17.00
C TYR A 191 -10.03 0.30 17.45
N LEU A 192 -8.99 1.13 17.50
CA LEU A 192 -9.15 2.56 17.77
C LEU A 192 -9.16 3.35 16.47
N THR A 193 -10.16 4.21 16.30
CA THR A 193 -10.25 5.13 15.18
C THR A 193 -10.17 6.57 15.67
N VAL A 194 -9.58 7.42 14.85
CA VAL A 194 -9.47 8.86 15.08
C VAL A 194 -10.09 9.56 13.87
N TYR A 195 -11.00 10.47 14.14
CA TYR A 195 -11.63 11.33 13.15
C TYR A 195 -11.22 12.77 13.41
N ASN A 196 -10.89 13.48 12.34
CA ASN A 196 -10.68 14.93 12.37
C ASN A 196 -11.73 15.54 11.46
N GLY A 197 -12.51 16.47 12.00
CA GLY A 197 -13.49 17.22 11.25
C GLY A 197 -12.85 18.12 10.21
N ASP A 198 -13.61 18.42 9.16
CA ASP A 198 -13.25 19.49 8.23
C ASP A 198 -13.39 20.87 8.89
N PRO A 199 -12.77 21.94 8.35
CA PRO A 199 -12.85 23.27 8.96
C PRO A 199 -14.30 23.69 9.25
N GLY A 200 -14.57 24.15 10.48
CA GLY A 200 -15.93 24.53 10.91
C GLY A 200 -16.77 23.37 11.46
N CYS A 201 -16.22 22.16 11.54
CA CYS A 201 -16.83 21.03 12.22
C CYS A 201 -17.22 21.39 13.66
N ARG A 202 -18.34 20.84 14.11
CA ARG A 202 -18.75 20.82 15.52
C ARG A 202 -18.60 19.39 16.01
N ILE A 203 -17.41 19.05 16.50
CA ILE A 203 -17.06 17.65 16.82
C ILE A 203 -18.00 16.99 17.84
N ASP A 204 -18.64 17.78 18.70
CA ASP A 204 -19.62 17.30 19.68
C ASP A 204 -20.89 16.74 19.05
N ASP A 205 -21.27 17.23 17.86
CA ASP A 205 -22.42 16.77 17.09
C ASP A 205 -22.09 15.55 16.20
N VAL A 206 -20.80 15.25 16.02
CA VAL A 206 -20.35 14.15 15.14
C VAL A 206 -20.74 12.80 15.73
N GLU A 207 -21.42 11.99 14.92
CA GLU A 207 -21.85 10.64 15.29
C GLU A 207 -20.93 9.57 14.69
N LEU A 208 -20.66 8.52 15.47
CA LEU A 208 -20.05 7.29 14.96
C LEU A 208 -21.04 6.14 15.11
N ILE A 209 -21.41 5.54 13.99
CA ILE A 209 -22.39 4.47 13.88
C ILE A 209 -21.65 3.20 13.45
N THR A 210 -21.72 2.15 14.26
CA THR A 210 -21.14 0.84 13.91
C THR A 210 -22.13 -0.03 13.14
N ASP A 211 -21.59 -0.91 12.31
CA ASP A 211 -22.35 -1.90 11.55
C ASP A 211 -21.77 -3.31 11.82
N GLU A 212 -21.39 -4.07 10.78
CA GLU A 212 -20.85 -5.42 10.97
C GLU A 212 -19.56 -5.44 11.79
N GLY A 213 -19.41 -6.47 12.63
CA GLY A 213 -18.12 -6.85 13.23
C GLY A 213 -17.58 -5.95 14.34
N CYS A 214 -18.28 -4.89 14.73
CA CYS A 214 -17.91 -4.11 15.90
C CYS A 214 -19.10 -3.40 16.56
N ARG A 215 -18.86 -2.89 17.77
CA ARG A 215 -19.78 -2.02 18.51
C ARG A 215 -19.01 -0.82 19.06
N VAL A 216 -19.68 0.32 19.16
CA VAL A 216 -19.10 1.51 19.76
C VAL A 216 -18.72 1.24 21.22
N GLY A 217 -17.49 1.58 21.58
CA GLY A 217 -16.97 1.57 22.94
C GLY A 217 -16.91 2.98 23.51
N ARG A 218 -15.83 3.31 24.22
CA ARG A 218 -15.63 4.68 24.73
C ARG A 218 -15.26 5.62 23.59
N MET A 219 -15.65 6.87 23.77
CA MET A 219 -15.42 7.97 22.83
C MET A 219 -14.90 9.18 23.60
N ARG A 220 -13.92 9.87 23.03
CA ARG A 220 -13.33 11.10 23.55
C ARG A 220 -13.28 12.13 22.43
N ARG A 221 -13.53 13.39 22.77
CA ARG A 221 -13.56 14.51 21.84
C ARG A 221 -12.68 15.63 22.37
N ASN A 222 -12.06 16.35 21.45
CA ASN A 222 -11.38 17.61 21.70
C ASN A 222 -12.02 18.66 20.76
N PRO A 223 -12.93 19.50 21.27
CA PRO A 223 -13.59 20.56 20.50
C PRO A 223 -12.64 21.64 20.00
N ASP A 224 -11.56 21.93 20.71
CA ASP A 224 -10.61 22.97 20.28
C ASP A 224 -9.83 22.57 19.02
N ALA A 225 -9.77 21.26 18.73
CA ALA A 225 -9.04 20.69 17.61
C ALA A 225 -9.91 19.84 16.66
N ASP A 226 -11.24 19.94 16.78
CA ASP A 226 -12.21 19.20 15.98
C ASP A 226 -11.90 17.71 15.82
N THR A 227 -11.43 17.08 16.91
CA THR A 227 -10.90 15.71 16.88
C THR A 227 -11.67 14.78 17.80
N MET A 228 -11.97 13.58 17.31
CA MET A 228 -12.64 12.52 18.06
C MET A 228 -11.86 11.22 17.98
N ALA A 229 -11.65 10.56 19.12
CA ALA A 229 -11.10 9.21 19.21
C ALA A 229 -12.18 8.25 19.74
N THR A 230 -12.34 7.10 19.09
CA THR A 230 -13.38 6.12 19.43
C THR A 230 -12.83 4.69 19.46
N GLU A 231 -13.23 3.93 20.48
CA GLU A 231 -13.03 2.48 20.50
C GLU A 231 -14.12 1.77 19.71
N LEU A 232 -13.71 0.85 18.84
CA LEU A 232 -14.59 -0.08 18.15
C LEU A 232 -14.32 -1.46 18.73
N LEU A 233 -15.21 -1.93 19.58
CA LEU A 233 -15.05 -3.19 20.31
C LEU A 233 -15.51 -4.35 19.44
N PHE A 234 -14.75 -5.44 19.42
CA PHE A 234 -15.14 -6.70 18.80
C PHE A 234 -15.90 -7.57 19.82
N ASP A 235 -16.71 -8.50 19.33
CA ASP A 235 -17.48 -9.40 20.21
C ASP A 235 -16.63 -10.50 20.85
N ARG A 236 -15.36 -10.60 20.44
CA ARG A 236 -14.41 -11.58 20.95
C ARG A 236 -12.97 -11.08 20.84
N LYS A 237 -12.09 -11.70 21.63
CA LYS A 237 -10.65 -11.64 21.40
C LYS A 237 -10.29 -12.43 20.14
N LEU A 238 -9.43 -11.87 19.32
CA LEU A 238 -8.90 -12.50 18.12
C LEU A 238 -7.70 -13.37 18.48
N ALA A 239 -7.63 -14.57 17.89
CA ALA A 239 -6.44 -15.41 17.94
C ALA A 239 -5.39 -14.92 16.94
N GLU A 240 -4.14 -15.33 17.12
CA GLU A 240 -3.10 -15.04 16.13
C GLU A 240 -3.48 -15.60 14.75
N GLY A 241 -3.41 -14.75 13.72
CA GLY A 241 -3.75 -15.08 12.34
C GLY A 241 -5.23 -14.92 11.99
N ASP A 242 -6.12 -14.69 12.96
CA ASP A 242 -7.55 -14.48 12.71
C ASP A 242 -7.77 -13.30 11.77
N ILE A 243 -8.67 -13.50 10.81
CA ILE A 243 -9.21 -12.43 9.97
C ILE A 243 -10.44 -11.87 10.63
N HIS A 244 -10.49 -10.55 10.78
CA HIS A 244 -11.65 -9.84 11.32
C HIS A 244 -12.05 -8.70 10.39
N VAL A 245 -13.34 -8.64 10.09
CA VAL A 245 -13.94 -7.65 9.22
C VAL A 245 -14.91 -6.82 10.03
N PHE A 246 -14.83 -5.50 9.90
CA PHE A 246 -15.74 -4.61 10.61
C PHE A 246 -15.97 -3.30 9.86
N CYS A 247 -17.11 -2.68 10.15
CA CYS A 247 -17.61 -1.48 9.47
C CYS A 247 -18.07 -0.43 10.47
N PHE A 248 -17.83 0.83 10.13
CA PHE A 248 -18.42 1.97 10.82
C PHE A 248 -18.62 3.14 9.86
N GLU A 249 -19.49 4.05 10.25
CA GLU A 249 -19.77 5.30 9.55
C GLU A 249 -19.61 6.47 10.52
N VAL A 250 -18.91 7.51 10.10
CA VAL A 250 -18.90 8.81 10.77
C VAL A 250 -19.83 9.74 10.01
N ARG A 251 -20.72 10.42 10.72
CA ARG A 251 -21.60 11.46 10.15
C ARG A 251 -21.25 12.81 10.77
N ASP A 252 -21.02 13.77 9.89
CA ASP A 252 -20.70 15.16 10.21
C ASP A 252 -21.34 16.04 9.15
N ASP A 253 -22.36 16.84 9.46
CA ASP A 253 -22.96 17.78 8.51
C ASP A 253 -22.61 19.25 8.82
N SER A 254 -21.67 19.45 9.73
CA SER A 254 -21.37 20.75 10.34
C SER A 254 -20.18 21.46 9.72
N GLY A 255 -19.28 20.72 9.06
CA GLY A 255 -18.10 21.26 8.39
C GLY A 255 -18.41 22.19 7.22
N SER A 256 -17.38 22.90 6.76
CA SER A 256 -17.39 23.69 5.54
C SER A 256 -17.02 22.85 4.30
N ALA A 257 -16.80 23.50 3.15
CA ALA A 257 -16.42 22.83 1.92
C ALA A 257 -15.13 22.00 2.11
N SER A 258 -15.22 20.70 1.90
CA SER A 258 -14.16 19.74 2.24
C SER A 258 -13.02 19.77 1.21
N PRO A 259 -11.74 19.77 1.61
CA PRO A 259 -10.61 19.72 0.67
C PRO A 259 -10.36 18.31 0.09
N GLY A 260 -11.28 17.36 0.33
CA GLY A 260 -11.12 15.95 0.01
C GLY A 260 -10.74 15.13 1.25
N TYR A 261 -10.35 13.87 1.02
CA TYR A 261 -10.16 12.91 2.12
C TYR A 261 -8.81 12.22 2.06
N TYR A 262 -8.16 12.11 3.21
CA TYR A 262 -6.90 11.41 3.39
C TYR A 262 -6.97 10.45 4.56
N ARG A 263 -6.69 9.18 4.31
CA ARG A 263 -6.51 8.20 5.37
C ARG A 263 -5.08 8.25 5.88
N MET A 264 -4.95 8.41 7.18
CA MET A 264 -3.69 8.21 7.89
C MET A 264 -3.42 6.72 8.11
N LEU A 265 -2.30 6.24 7.59
CA LEU A 265 -1.83 4.86 7.73
C LEU A 265 -0.56 4.86 8.57
N ARG A 266 -0.63 4.39 9.82
CA ARG A 266 0.55 4.26 10.70
C ARG A 266 1.42 3.05 10.38
N ASP A 267 0.83 2.04 9.75
CA ASP A 267 1.51 0.84 9.26
C ASP A 267 1.05 0.58 7.82
N ARG A 268 1.69 -0.36 7.15
CA ARG A 268 1.33 -0.75 5.78
C ARG A 268 -0.10 -1.30 5.72
N CYS A 269 -0.83 -0.86 4.71
CA CYS A 269 -2.11 -1.41 4.30
C CYS A 269 -1.96 -2.05 2.93
N ALA A 270 -2.21 -3.36 2.81
CA ALA A 270 -1.97 -4.09 1.56
C ALA A 270 -2.88 -3.60 0.42
N SER A 271 -4.12 -3.25 0.72
CA SER A 271 -5.11 -2.78 -0.25
C SER A 271 -5.94 -1.63 0.32
N TYR A 272 -5.86 -0.44 -0.27
CA TYR A 272 -6.68 0.69 0.14
C TYR A 272 -7.46 1.26 -1.06
N LEU A 273 -8.78 1.28 -0.95
CA LEU A 273 -9.70 1.91 -1.90
C LEU A 273 -10.41 3.06 -1.20
N VAL A 274 -10.43 4.24 -1.84
CA VAL A 274 -11.28 5.36 -1.45
C VAL A 274 -12.19 5.73 -2.61
N GLN A 275 -13.46 5.97 -2.29
CA GLN A 275 -14.46 6.46 -3.24
C GLN A 275 -15.08 7.75 -2.70
N LEU A 276 -14.96 8.83 -3.47
CA LEU A 276 -15.64 10.08 -3.23
C LEU A 276 -16.95 10.07 -4.02
N ARG A 277 -18.08 10.33 -3.35
CA ARG A 277 -19.42 10.40 -3.94
C ARG A 277 -19.94 11.82 -3.80
N PHE A 278 -20.15 12.50 -4.91
CA PHE A 278 -20.57 13.89 -4.98
C PHE A 278 -22.07 13.99 -5.22
N ASP A 279 -22.69 15.07 -4.74
CA ASP A 279 -24.03 15.45 -5.20
C ASP A 279 -23.99 15.74 -6.71
N ARG A 280 -25.02 15.30 -7.43
CA ARG A 280 -25.07 15.41 -8.89
C ARG A 280 -25.12 16.85 -9.38
N ASN A 281 -25.58 17.77 -8.53
CA ASN A 281 -25.67 19.20 -8.84
C ASN A 281 -24.43 19.99 -8.38
N ALA A 282 -23.49 19.34 -7.71
CA ALA A 282 -22.31 19.95 -7.12
C ALA A 282 -21.06 19.07 -7.36
N LEU A 283 -20.69 18.93 -8.64
CA LEU A 283 -19.53 18.15 -9.04
C LEU A 283 -18.22 18.93 -8.81
N PRO A 284 -17.13 18.23 -8.47
CA PRO A 284 -15.83 18.86 -8.25
C PRO A 284 -15.26 19.40 -9.56
N ALA A 285 -14.49 20.48 -9.48
CA ALA A 285 -13.68 20.97 -10.59
C ALA A 285 -12.52 20.00 -10.89
N ARG A 286 -11.92 19.46 -9.83
CA ARG A 286 -10.78 18.53 -9.94
C ARG A 286 -10.74 17.54 -8.78
N CYS A 287 -10.36 16.31 -9.08
CA CYS A 287 -9.97 15.32 -8.08
C CYS A 287 -8.54 14.86 -8.35
N THR A 288 -7.69 14.86 -7.32
CA THR A 288 -6.29 14.44 -7.46
C THR A 288 -5.95 13.38 -6.42
N ARG A 289 -5.62 12.18 -6.87
CA ARG A 289 -5.04 11.12 -6.04
C ARG A 289 -3.68 11.55 -5.52
N GLN A 290 -3.49 11.47 -4.21
CA GLN A 290 -2.27 11.91 -3.54
C GLN A 290 -1.74 10.90 -2.51
N VAL A 291 -0.41 10.85 -2.39
CA VAL A 291 0.29 10.17 -1.30
C VAL A 291 1.27 11.15 -0.66
N ARG A 292 1.22 11.29 0.66
CA ARG A 292 2.09 12.18 1.44
C ARG A 292 2.78 11.41 2.56
N ALA A 293 4.00 11.80 2.90
CA ALA A 293 4.72 11.22 4.03
C ALA A 293 4.13 11.65 5.39
N ARG A 294 3.68 12.90 5.47
CA ARG A 294 3.00 13.55 6.60
C ARG A 294 2.02 14.61 6.06
N ASP A 295 1.12 15.11 6.88
CA ASP A 295 0.02 15.99 6.45
C ASP A 295 0.48 17.30 5.76
N ASP A 296 1.54 17.94 6.26
CA ASP A 296 2.10 19.17 5.71
C ASP A 296 3.07 18.96 4.52
N ALA A 297 3.40 17.71 4.20
CA ALA A 297 4.39 17.41 3.17
C ALA A 297 3.78 17.54 1.78
N LEU A 298 4.62 17.94 0.82
CA LEU A 298 4.26 17.90 -0.59
C LEU A 298 3.92 16.46 -1.02
N PRO A 299 2.90 16.27 -1.88
CA PRO A 299 2.55 14.96 -2.38
C PRO A 299 3.69 14.37 -3.21
N VAL A 300 4.05 13.12 -2.92
CA VAL A 300 5.07 12.34 -3.65
C VAL A 300 4.47 11.73 -4.92
N VAL A 301 3.15 11.50 -4.90
CA VAL A 301 2.34 11.08 -6.04
C VAL A 301 1.21 12.06 -6.17
N ALA A 302 0.97 12.56 -7.38
CA ALA A 302 -0.18 13.39 -7.74
C ALA A 302 -0.69 12.93 -9.11
N GLU A 303 -1.91 12.42 -9.16
CA GLU A 303 -2.53 11.90 -10.38
C GLU A 303 -3.98 12.39 -10.44
N GLU A 304 -4.35 13.05 -11.53
CA GLU A 304 -5.72 13.51 -11.72
C GLU A 304 -6.66 12.33 -11.96
N LEU A 305 -7.83 12.37 -11.32
CA LEU A 305 -8.84 11.34 -11.40
C LEU A 305 -10.05 11.84 -12.18
N ALA A 306 -10.65 10.95 -12.95
CA ALA A 306 -11.96 11.20 -13.50
C ALA A 306 -13.01 11.18 -12.38
N CYS A 307 -13.99 12.07 -12.50
CA CYS A 307 -15.29 11.95 -11.85
C CYS A 307 -16.26 11.40 -12.90
N ASP A 308 -16.86 10.25 -12.62
CA ASP A 308 -17.78 9.62 -13.57
C ASP A 308 -19.14 10.35 -13.63
N MET A 309 -19.97 9.97 -14.61
CA MET A 309 -21.33 10.53 -14.76
C MET A 309 -22.26 10.24 -13.57
N GLY A 310 -21.88 9.32 -12.69
CA GLY A 310 -22.58 9.01 -11.45
C GLY A 310 -22.18 9.93 -10.29
N GLY A 311 -21.23 10.85 -10.49
CA GLY A 311 -20.68 11.70 -9.45
C GLY A 311 -19.73 10.94 -8.54
N VAL A 312 -18.99 9.96 -9.06
CA VAL A 312 -18.04 9.18 -8.26
C VAL A 312 -16.62 9.32 -8.80
N SER A 313 -15.67 9.56 -7.89
CA SER A 313 -14.24 9.43 -8.17
C SER A 313 -13.63 8.38 -7.25
N SER A 314 -12.75 7.53 -7.78
CA SER A 314 -12.18 6.40 -7.05
C SER A 314 -10.66 6.38 -7.17
N ALA A 315 -9.97 6.11 -6.07
CA ALA A 315 -8.53 5.93 -6.05
C ALA A 315 -8.15 4.63 -5.31
N PHE A 316 -7.24 3.87 -5.92
CA PHE A 316 -6.70 2.64 -5.35
C PHE A 316 -5.22 2.79 -5.02
N PHE A 317 -4.81 2.17 -3.92
CA PHE A 317 -3.43 2.14 -3.45
C PHE A 317 -3.06 0.73 -3.00
N SER A 318 -2.04 0.16 -3.64
CA SER A 318 -1.41 -1.10 -3.23
C SER A 318 -0.26 -0.84 -2.26
N ASP A 319 -0.19 -1.60 -1.17
CA ASP A 319 0.87 -1.50 -0.15
C ASP A 319 1.11 -0.07 0.35
N ALA A 320 0.02 0.64 0.66
CA ALA A 320 0.05 2.03 1.09
C ALA A 320 0.60 2.18 2.53
N GLY A 321 1.30 3.28 2.79
CA GLY A 321 1.78 3.67 4.11
C GLY A 321 3.19 3.15 4.48
N PRO A 322 3.75 3.60 5.63
CA PRO A 322 3.21 4.64 6.51
C PRO A 322 3.11 6.03 5.83
N GLY A 323 2.12 6.83 6.21
CA GLY A 323 1.86 8.14 5.60
C GLY A 323 0.37 8.44 5.46
N LEU A 324 0.05 9.38 4.57
CA LEU A 324 -1.32 9.70 4.17
C LEU A 324 -1.54 9.29 2.72
N ALA A 325 -2.67 8.63 2.45
CA ALA A 325 -3.13 8.29 1.11
C ALA A 325 -4.56 8.77 0.94
N GLY A 326 -4.87 9.42 -0.18
CA GLY A 326 -6.17 10.08 -0.31
C GLY A 326 -6.40 10.75 -1.65
N VAL A 327 -7.45 11.55 -1.69
CA VAL A 327 -7.84 12.32 -2.87
C VAL A 327 -8.12 13.75 -2.43
N ALA A 328 -7.39 14.68 -3.03
CA ALA A 328 -7.67 16.11 -2.94
C ALA A 328 -8.88 16.46 -3.83
N VAL A 329 -9.72 17.38 -3.37
CA VAL A 329 -10.83 17.92 -4.13
C VAL A 329 -10.68 19.42 -4.27
N GLU A 330 -10.82 19.91 -5.50
CA GLU A 330 -10.95 21.33 -5.81
C GLU A 330 -12.39 21.57 -6.28
N TRP A 331 -13.06 22.54 -5.67
CA TRP A 331 -14.41 22.99 -6.02
C TRP A 331 -14.36 24.21 -6.94
N ASN A 332 -15.47 24.48 -7.64
CA ASN A 332 -15.63 25.70 -8.45
C ASN A 332 -15.98 26.91 -7.58
#